data_AF-A0A345XR41-F1
#
_entry.id   AF-A0A345XR41-F1
#
_cell.length_a   1.000
_cell.length_b   1.000
_cell.length_c   1.000
_cell.angle_alpha   90.00
_cell.angle_beta   90.00
_cell.angle_gamma   90.00
#
_symmetry.space_group_name_H-M   'P 1'
#
loop_
_entity.id
_entity.type
_entity.pdbx_description
1 polymer ?
#
loop_
_entity_poly.entity_id
_entity_poly.type
_entity_poly.pdbx_seq_one_letter_code
_entity_poly.pdbx_strand_id
1 'polypeptide(L)'
;MRMRDVLTASVGELLAEGEADWVMVDSLIGTAEEHAEVHGGDSRDISVELLGELLTEGLMEIGDLRESGFEAWTCSVEESLARSSTRRAGSAARVPAGRSPRTPQG
;
A
#
# COMPACT_ATOMS: atom_id res chain seq x y z
N MET A 1 10.64 -16.31 -10.90
CA MET A 1 9.85 -15.65 -9.83
C MET A 1 9.60 -14.25 -10.32
N ARG A 2 8.37 -13.89 -10.67
CA ARG A 2 8.08 -12.52 -11.14
C ARG A 2 8.16 -11.60 -9.93
N MET A 3 8.54 -10.34 -10.15
CA MET A 3 8.49 -9.25 -9.16
C MET A 3 7.22 -9.29 -8.30
N ARG A 4 6.08 -9.63 -8.94
CA ARG A 4 4.79 -9.90 -8.30
C ARG A 4 4.87 -10.95 -7.18
N ASP A 5 5.48 -12.12 -7.37
CA ASP A 5 5.40 -13.23 -6.41
C ASP A 5 6.11 -12.93 -5.07
N VAL A 6 7.23 -12.21 -5.10
CA VAL A 6 8.01 -11.86 -3.89
C VAL A 6 7.34 -10.71 -3.13
N LEU A 7 6.96 -9.65 -3.86
CA LEU A 7 6.23 -8.52 -3.26
C LEU A 7 4.86 -8.97 -2.72
N THR A 8 4.18 -9.92 -3.36
CA THR A 8 2.87 -10.42 -2.89
C THR A 8 2.95 -11.04 -1.50
N ALA A 9 4.08 -11.65 -1.11
CA ALA A 9 4.22 -12.23 0.24
C ALA A 9 4.32 -11.13 1.31
N SER A 10 5.26 -10.20 1.16
CA SER A 10 5.46 -9.08 2.10
C SER A 10 4.27 -8.12 2.11
N VAL A 11 3.69 -7.84 0.95
CA VAL A 11 2.46 -7.05 0.83
C VAL A 11 1.27 -7.81 1.38
N GLY A 12 1.22 -9.13 1.26
CA GLY A 12 0.18 -9.97 1.86
C GLY A 12 0.18 -9.87 3.39
N GLU A 13 1.36 -9.82 4.02
CA GLU A 13 1.47 -9.56 5.46
C GLU A 13 1.01 -8.14 5.81
N LEU A 14 1.45 -7.12 5.06
CA LEU A 14 0.99 -5.73 5.26
C LEU A 14 -0.52 -5.59 5.05
N LEU A 15 -1.13 -6.33 4.12
CA LEU A 15 -2.57 -6.34 3.90
C LEU A 15 -3.29 -7.03 5.06
N ALA A 16 -2.78 -8.16 5.55
CA ALA A 16 -3.36 -8.86 6.70
C ALA A 16 -3.29 -8.01 7.97
N GLU A 17 -2.17 -7.30 8.19
CA GLU A 17 -2.03 -6.32 9.26
C GLU A 17 -2.97 -5.13 9.05
N GLY A 18 -3.10 -4.65 7.80
CA GLY A 18 -4.01 -3.59 7.36
C GLY A 18 -5.50 -3.91 7.51
N GLU A 19 -5.85 -5.19 7.60
CA GLU A 19 -7.21 -5.66 7.86
C GLU A 19 -7.54 -5.59 9.36
N ALA A 20 -6.56 -5.88 10.21
CA ALA A 20 -6.69 -5.85 11.66
C ALA A 20 -6.47 -4.44 12.26
N ASP A 21 -5.56 -3.66 11.68
CA ASP A 21 -5.15 -2.33 12.10
C ASP A 21 -4.76 -1.46 10.89
N TRP A 22 -4.35 -0.21 11.10
CA TRP A 22 -3.73 0.60 10.04
C TRP A 22 -2.24 0.28 9.89
N VAL A 23 -1.73 0.43 8.68
CA VAL A 23 -0.31 0.25 8.37
C VAL A 23 0.28 1.57 7.91
N MET A 24 1.47 1.91 8.37
CA MET A 24 2.14 3.13 7.93
C MET A 24 2.57 2.99 6.46
N VAL A 25 2.35 4.05 5.67
CA VAL A 25 2.78 4.06 4.26
C VAL A 25 4.32 3.93 4.16
N ASP A 26 5.06 4.45 5.13
CA ASP A 26 6.51 4.28 5.21
C ASP A 26 6.95 2.80 5.29
N SER A 27 6.18 1.91 5.93
CA SER A 27 6.50 0.47 5.97
C SER A 27 6.41 -0.17 4.59
N LEU A 28 5.45 0.28 3.80
CA LEU A 28 5.20 -0.20 2.45
C LEU A 28 6.27 0.32 1.48
N ILE A 29 6.70 1.58 1.65
CA ILE A 29 7.85 2.15 0.95
C ILE A 29 9.13 1.40 1.33
N GLY A 30 9.35 1.10 2.62
CA GLY A 30 10.51 0.33 3.07
C GLY A 30 10.58 -1.06 2.45
N THR A 31 9.44 -1.75 2.32
CA THR A 31 9.36 -3.04 1.64
C THR A 31 9.71 -2.93 0.15
N ALA A 32 9.26 -1.86 -0.52
CA ALA A 32 9.59 -1.59 -1.91
C ALA A 32 11.07 -1.19 -2.09
N GLU A 33 11.65 -0.46 -1.13
CA GLU A 33 13.08 -0.13 -1.07
C GLU A 33 13.94 -1.38 -0.93
N GLU A 34 13.65 -2.25 0.04
CA GLU A 34 14.35 -3.53 0.22
C GLU A 34 14.26 -4.39 -1.06
N HIS A 35 13.10 -4.42 -1.72
CA HIS A 35 12.94 -5.13 -2.98
C HIS A 35 13.80 -4.53 -4.10
N ALA A 36 13.83 -3.20 -4.22
CA ALA A 36 14.65 -2.49 -5.21
C ALA A 36 16.15 -2.71 -4.98
N GLU A 37 16.59 -2.78 -3.72
CA GLU A 37 17.99 -3.08 -3.37
C GLU A 37 18.40 -4.49 -3.80
N VAL A 38 17.51 -5.48 -3.63
CA VAL A 38 17.79 -6.88 -3.96
C VAL A 38 17.70 -7.15 -5.46
N HIS A 39 16.72 -6.56 -6.15
CA HIS A 39 16.41 -6.91 -7.54
C HIS A 39 16.90 -5.87 -8.57
N GLY A 40 17.33 -4.69 -8.10
CA GLY A 40 17.69 -3.55 -8.94
C GLY A 40 16.45 -2.82 -9.48
N GLY A 41 16.45 -1.50 -9.34
CA GLY A 41 15.36 -0.64 -9.80
C GLY A 41 15.32 0.66 -9.01
N ASP A 42 14.46 1.59 -9.43
CA ASP A 42 14.15 2.76 -8.62
C ASP A 42 13.08 2.37 -7.61
N SER A 43 13.41 2.40 -6.31
CA SER A 43 12.49 2.07 -5.24
C SER A 43 11.24 2.93 -5.26
N ARG A 44 11.35 4.18 -5.71
CA ARG A 44 10.22 5.09 -5.85
C ARG A 44 9.24 4.60 -6.91
N ASP A 45 9.75 4.18 -8.06
CA ASP A 45 8.91 3.69 -9.17
C ASP A 45 8.20 2.40 -8.75
N ILE A 46 8.93 1.47 -8.10
CA ILE A 46 8.35 0.23 -7.57
C ILE A 46 7.29 0.51 -6.51
N SER A 47 7.55 1.43 -5.59
CA SER A 47 6.59 1.85 -4.56
C SER A 47 5.32 2.41 -5.19
N VAL A 48 5.47 3.32 -6.15
CA VAL A 48 4.38 3.99 -6.86
C VAL A 48 3.54 3.00 -7.66
N GLU A 49 4.19 2.06 -8.38
CA GLU A 49 3.51 1.02 -9.14
C GLU A 49 2.72 0.09 -8.22
N LEU A 50 3.33 -0.36 -7.11
CA LEU A 50 2.72 -1.25 -6.15
C LEU A 50 1.52 -0.61 -5.44
N LEU A 51 1.70 0.59 -4.87
CA LEU A 51 0.61 1.36 -4.26
C LEU A 51 -0.48 1.69 -5.27
N GLY A 52 -0.09 1.97 -6.51
CA GLY A 52 -1.00 2.19 -7.62
C GLY A 52 -1.90 0.99 -7.89
N GLU A 53 -1.32 -0.21 -8.00
CA GLU A 53 -2.07 -1.46 -8.14
C GLU A 53 -2.98 -1.71 -6.93
N LEU A 54 -2.47 -1.58 -5.69
CA LEU A 54 -3.24 -1.83 -4.47
C LEU A 54 -4.45 -0.90 -4.32
N LEU A 55 -4.27 0.39 -4.62
CA LEU A 55 -5.36 1.38 -4.60
C LEU A 55 -6.34 1.16 -5.75
N THR A 56 -5.86 0.86 -6.96
CA THR A 56 -6.69 0.63 -8.15
C THR A 56 -7.53 -0.63 -8.00
N GLU A 57 -6.94 -1.70 -7.49
CA GLU A 57 -7.66 -2.93 -7.17
C GLU A 57 -8.56 -2.76 -5.93
N GLY A 58 -8.42 -1.66 -5.19
CA GLY A 58 -9.16 -1.36 -3.97
C GLY A 58 -8.82 -2.32 -2.83
N LEU A 59 -7.62 -2.91 -2.85
CA LEU A 59 -7.10 -3.76 -1.78
C LEU A 59 -6.67 -2.93 -0.57
N MET A 60 -6.32 -1.66 -0.79
CA MET A 60 -6.04 -0.70 0.28
C MET A 60 -6.70 0.64 -0.01
N GLU A 61 -6.89 1.41 1.06
CA GLU A 61 -7.18 2.84 1.05
C GLU A 61 -6.04 3.55 1.77
N ILE A 62 -5.55 4.66 1.20
CA ILE A 62 -4.60 5.54 1.88
C ILE A 62 -5.36 6.68 2.53
N GLY A 63 -4.89 7.12 3.68
CA GLY A 63 -5.47 8.21 4.43
C GLY A 63 -4.47 8.84 5.39
N ASP A 64 -4.94 9.87 6.10
CA ASP A 64 -4.21 10.39 7.25
C ASP A 64 -4.69 9.69 8.52
N LEU A 65 -3.76 9.38 9.43
CA LEU A 65 -4.11 9.04 10.79
C LEU A 65 -4.31 10.34 11.60
N ARG A 66 -5.56 10.65 11.95
CA ARG A 66 -5.95 11.82 12.74
C ARG A 66 -6.28 11.40 14.18
N GLU A 67 -6.48 12.37 15.07
CA GLU A 67 -6.95 12.11 16.45
C GLU A 67 -8.31 11.38 16.49
N SER A 68 -9.14 11.55 15.46
CA SER A 68 -10.43 10.88 15.29
C SER A 68 -10.34 9.49 14.65
N GLY A 69 -9.14 9.03 14.27
CA GLY A 69 -8.89 7.77 13.58
C GLY A 69 -8.42 7.94 12.14
N PHE A 70 -8.57 6.88 11.34
CA PHE A 70 -8.17 6.85 9.93
C PHE A 70 -9.15 7.64 9.04
N GLU A 71 -8.63 8.61 8.30
CA GLU A 71 -9.38 9.39 7.33
C GLU A 71 -8.88 9.09 5.91
N ALA A 72 -9.62 8.25 5.19
CA ALA A 72 -9.31 7.88 3.81
C ALA A 72 -9.27 9.11 2.89
N TRP A 73 -8.23 9.21 2.09
CA TRP A 73 -8.10 10.23 1.06
C TRP A 73 -9.03 9.88 -0.11
N THR A 74 -9.93 10.80 -0.44
CA THR A 74 -10.89 10.66 -1.55
C THR A 74 -10.34 11.16 -2.89
N CYS A 75 -9.02 11.38 -3.00
CA CYS A 75 -8.37 11.88 -4.20
C CYS A 75 -7.86 10.72 -5.08
N SER A 76 -7.41 11.04 -6.30
CA SER A 76 -6.94 10.01 -7.23
C SER A 76 -5.72 9.27 -6.69
N VAL A 77 -5.45 8.09 -7.23
CA VAL A 77 -4.28 7.26 -6.89
C VAL A 77 -2.99 8.07 -7.05
N GLU A 78 -2.82 8.77 -8.18
CA GLU A 78 -1.66 9.62 -8.43
C GLU A 78 -1.55 10.78 -7.42
N GLU A 79 -2.68 11.39 -7.06
CA GLU A 79 -2.69 12.49 -6.10
C GLU A 79 -2.38 12.00 -4.68
N SER A 80 -2.86 10.81 -4.33
CA SER A 80 -2.54 10.12 -3.08
C SER A 80 -1.05 9.76 -3.01
N LEU A 81 -0.47 9.27 -4.10
CA LEU A 81 0.96 8.98 -4.20
C LEU A 81 1.83 10.26 -4.12
N ALA A 82 1.40 11.32 -4.80
CA ALA A 82 2.08 12.61 -4.72
C ALA A 82 2.04 13.17 -3.29
N ARG A 83 0.88 13.06 -2.61
CA ARG A 83 0.70 13.51 -1.23
C ARG A 83 1.51 12.67 -0.24
N SER A 84 1.50 11.35 -0.35
CA SER A 84 2.27 10.48 0.56
C SER A 84 3.77 10.70 0.43
N SER A 85 4.26 10.97 -0.78
CA SER A 85 5.68 11.31 -1.00
C SER A 85 6.11 12.63 -0.35
N THR A 86 5.18 13.59 -0.18
CA THR A 86 5.43 14.89 0.46
C THR A 86 5.17 14.85 1.98
N ARG A 87 4.17 14.07 2.40
CA ARG A 87 3.77 13.84 3.80
C ARG A 87 4.04 12.40 4.19
N ARG A 88 5.30 12.06 4.44
CA ARG A 88 5.65 10.77 5.04
C ARG A 88 5.08 10.65 6.46
N ALA A 89 5.27 11.68 7.29
CA ALA A 89 4.77 11.68 8.66
C ALA A 89 3.23 11.81 8.73
N GLY A 90 2.55 10.72 9.08
CA GLY A 90 1.11 10.66 9.37
C GLY A 90 0.24 9.98 8.31
N SER A 91 0.83 9.55 7.19
CA SER A 91 0.12 8.78 6.16
C SER A 91 -0.01 7.32 6.59
N ALA A 92 -1.23 6.82 6.62
CA ALA A 92 -1.56 5.43 6.89
C ALA A 92 -2.30 4.82 5.70
N ALA A 93 -2.24 3.50 5.60
CA ALA A 93 -2.99 2.70 4.67
C ALA A 93 -3.79 1.66 5.45
N ARG A 94 -5.01 1.36 5.00
CA ARG A 94 -5.90 0.39 5.64
C ARG A 94 -6.54 -0.48 4.59
N VAL A 95 -6.78 -1.75 4.92
CA VAL A 95 -7.61 -2.63 4.10
C VAL A 95 -9.08 -2.42 4.48
N PRO A 96 -9.96 -2.06 3.53
CA PRO A 96 -11.37 -1.86 3.81
C PRO A 96 -12.02 -3.17 4.26
N ALA A 97 -12.61 -3.16 5.46
CA ALA A 97 -13.29 -4.31 6.05
C ALA A 97 -14.44 -4.76 5.14
N GLY A 98 -14.31 -5.93 4.52
CA GLY A 98 -15.31 -6.51 3.61
C GLY A 98 -14.79 -6.90 2.23
N ARG A 99 -13.54 -6.60 1.89
CA ARG A 99 -12.87 -7.17 0.72
C ARG A 99 -12.07 -8.41 1.12
N SER A 100 -12.74 -9.56 1.21
CA SER A 100 -12.02 -10.81 0.98
C SER A 100 -11.33 -10.72 -0.38
N PRO A 101 -10.04 -11.11 -0.51
CA PRO A 101 -9.46 -11.33 -1.83
C PRO A 101 -10.40 -12.31 -2.53
N ARG A 102 -10.94 -11.88 -3.68
CA ARG A 102 -11.93 -12.65 -4.44
C ARG A 102 -11.51 -14.11 -4.44
N THR A 103 -12.33 -14.96 -3.83
CA THR A 103 -12.37 -16.37 -4.25
C THR A 103 -12.64 -16.32 -5.75
N PRO A 104 -11.82 -16.97 -6.60
CA PRO A 104 -12.18 -17.11 -8.00
C PRO A 104 -13.46 -17.95 -8.02
N GLN A 105 -14.60 -17.31 -8.24
CA GLN A 105 -15.79 -17.99 -8.73
C GLN A 105 -15.69 -18.00 -10.26
N GLY A 106 -15.49 -19.18 -10.82
CA GLY A 106 -15.48 -19.42 -12.27
C GLY A 106 -14.51 -20.50 -12.65
#